data_AF-A0A3T0HX71-F1
#
_entry.id   AF-A0A3T0HX71-F1
#
_cell.length_a   1.000
_cell.length_b   1.000
_cell.length_c   1.000
_cell.angle_alpha   90.00
_cell.angle_beta   90.00
_cell.angle_gamma   90.00
#
_symmetry.space_group_name_H-M   'P 1'
#
loop_
_entity.id
_entity.type
_entity.pdbx_description
1 polymer ?
#
loop_
_entity_poly.entity_id
_entity_poly.type
_entity_poly.pdbx_seq_one_letter_code
_entity_poly.pdbx_strand_id
1 'polypeptide(L)'
;MSVMSNGYSKLYKETKDVSSENVSIYAELETKKSISILKKIMIILFLFMFFESISNFIMPLHFKLFSLPQSWNIDFKVWVLVSFSFVINHLFSFYIHLVAYKMVKRDKNLGFKNLSLTDRLKLLCLILDINLIKMIKELGIIKGTAYFLFSPDYLYAVLYKAKLKNGVGVTYNWTGFRDKNKRGVMEWDKIKIERKFFVEYSNWLNVCFVIAVTIFIVGIWRFNGFLVDILYYFLLLRLLSRGIEIVYAYYKDVVRVDSIIFKKYTKNKLETIYINSWKSSAIRKPARISLACHTLFEMVLTFTLLYYFVASISPTESLPVDSLSLYWEFFVYSLSINIFNFSFTSYPYTMWSILHVVQVFIGVVLIVLSLARYLGLSDEITERDEEFFIKVEEKKEEIKLNISE
;
A
#
# COMPACT_ATOMS: atom_id res chain seq x y z
N MET A 1 -16.59 -8.19 14.34
CA MET A 1 -15.95 -6.91 13.96
C MET A 1 -16.76 -5.67 14.37
N SER A 2 -18.11 -5.69 14.45
CA SER A 2 -18.91 -4.50 14.86
C SER A 2 -18.71 -4.07 16.33
N VAL A 3 -18.49 -5.01 17.25
CA VAL A 3 -18.31 -4.71 18.69
C VAL A 3 -17.01 -3.96 18.99
N MET A 4 -15.97 -4.08 18.13
CA MET A 4 -14.73 -3.31 18.33
C MET A 4 -14.88 -1.82 18.01
N SER A 5 -15.86 -1.40 17.20
CA SER A 5 -15.99 0.01 16.75
C SER A 5 -16.69 0.92 17.79
N ASN A 6 -17.63 0.38 18.58
CA ASN A 6 -18.48 1.19 19.46
C ASN A 6 -17.74 1.79 20.66
N GLY A 7 -16.74 1.10 21.24
CA GLY A 7 -15.99 1.60 22.40
C GLY A 7 -15.15 2.86 22.11
N TYR A 8 -14.62 2.98 20.89
CA TYR A 8 -13.67 4.03 20.49
C TYR A 8 -14.34 5.41 20.29
N SER A 9 -15.60 5.46 19.84
CA SER A 9 -16.25 6.73 19.48
C SER A 9 -16.72 7.54 20.70
N LYS A 10 -17.10 6.86 21.79
CA LYS A 10 -17.73 7.48 22.96
C LYS A 10 -16.71 8.17 23.90
N LEU A 11 -15.42 7.84 23.78
CA LEU A 11 -14.32 8.44 24.58
C LEU A 11 -13.75 9.75 23.99
N TYR A 12 -14.10 10.08 22.74
CA TYR A 12 -13.53 11.21 21.99
C TYR A 12 -14.52 12.33 21.68
N LYS A 13 -15.79 12.20 22.09
CA LYS A 13 -16.85 13.17 21.79
C LYS A 13 -16.81 14.45 22.64
N GLU A 14 -15.99 14.54 23.68
CA GLU A 14 -16.01 15.66 24.63
C GLU A 14 -15.08 16.84 24.30
N THR A 15 -14.42 16.86 23.14
CA THR A 15 -13.53 17.99 22.77
C THR A 15 -13.69 18.38 21.31
N LYS A 16 -14.69 19.22 21.00
CA LYS A 16 -14.70 19.99 19.75
C LYS A 16 -15.72 21.13 19.81
N ASP A 17 -15.21 22.34 20.02
CA ASP A 17 -15.80 23.58 19.51
C ASP A 17 -14.70 24.64 19.40
N VAL A 18 -14.31 24.99 18.16
CA VAL A 18 -13.90 26.36 17.75
C VAL A 18 -14.10 26.49 16.23
N SER A 19 -14.74 27.59 15.85
CA SER A 19 -15.22 28.04 14.53
C SER A 19 -14.16 28.12 13.41
N SER A 20 -14.45 27.48 12.26
CA SER A 20 -13.56 27.33 11.09
C SER A 20 -14.05 28.06 9.82
N GLU A 21 -14.96 29.02 9.94
CA GLU A 21 -15.78 29.46 8.80
C GLU A 21 -15.04 30.38 7.81
N ASN A 22 -14.20 31.31 8.30
CA ASN A 22 -13.56 32.32 7.43
C ASN A 22 -12.30 31.83 6.68
N VAL A 23 -11.66 30.75 7.14
CA VAL A 23 -10.50 30.14 6.43
C VAL A 23 -10.95 29.30 5.23
N SER A 24 -12.21 28.83 5.23
CA SER A 24 -12.74 27.95 4.19
C SER A 24 -12.97 28.65 2.84
N ILE A 25 -13.38 29.92 2.87
CA ILE A 25 -13.79 30.67 1.67
C ILE A 25 -12.58 31.13 0.84
N TYR A 26 -11.50 31.59 1.47
CA TYR A 26 -10.26 31.96 0.76
C TYR A 26 -9.55 30.74 0.17
N ALA A 27 -9.56 29.61 0.89
CA ALA A 27 -9.04 28.36 0.36
C ALA A 27 -9.83 27.86 -0.86
N GLU A 28 -11.15 28.12 -0.93
CA GLU A 28 -12.00 27.69 -2.05
C GLU A 28 -11.76 28.48 -3.35
N LEU A 29 -11.46 29.78 -3.26
CA LEU A 29 -11.21 30.62 -4.44
C LEU A 29 -9.82 30.38 -5.05
N GLU A 30 -8.80 30.21 -4.21
CA GLU A 30 -7.43 29.94 -4.65
C GLU A 30 -7.30 28.51 -5.24
N THR A 31 -8.09 27.57 -4.72
CA THR A 31 -8.22 26.22 -5.30
C THR A 31 -8.91 26.24 -6.66
N LYS A 32 -10.00 27.00 -6.87
CA LYS A 32 -10.67 27.09 -8.19
C LYS A 32 -9.76 27.61 -9.32
N LYS A 33 -8.93 28.63 -9.05
CA LYS A 33 -7.97 29.18 -10.03
C LYS A 33 -6.85 28.18 -10.35
N SER A 34 -6.33 27.50 -9.32
CA SER A 34 -5.30 26.46 -9.46
C SER A 34 -5.81 25.22 -10.21
N ILE A 35 -7.08 24.83 -9.99
CA ILE A 35 -7.75 23.72 -10.69
C ILE A 35 -7.85 23.99 -12.21
N SER A 36 -8.14 25.23 -12.63
CA SER A 36 -8.25 25.58 -14.06
C SER A 36 -6.91 25.47 -14.79
N ILE A 37 -5.83 25.97 -14.19
CA ILE A 37 -4.47 25.88 -14.74
C ILE A 37 -3.99 24.42 -14.77
N LEU A 38 -4.32 23.65 -13.73
CA LEU A 38 -3.90 22.25 -13.62
C LEU A 38 -4.65 21.33 -14.59
N LYS A 39 -5.96 21.56 -14.82
CA LYS A 39 -6.72 20.86 -15.86
C LYS A 39 -6.06 21.05 -17.23
N LYS A 40 -5.60 22.28 -17.52
CA LYS A 40 -4.87 22.56 -18.76
C LYS A 40 -3.55 21.79 -18.81
N ILE A 41 -2.76 21.76 -17.74
CA ILE A 41 -1.48 21.01 -17.69
C ILE A 41 -1.69 19.50 -17.80
N MET A 42 -2.69 18.92 -17.14
CA MET A 42 -2.95 17.48 -17.22
C MET A 42 -3.52 17.08 -18.58
N ILE A 43 -4.38 17.92 -19.18
CA ILE A 43 -4.78 17.74 -20.56
C ILE A 43 -3.56 17.84 -21.47
N ILE A 44 -2.62 18.77 -21.25
CA ILE A 44 -1.37 18.86 -22.01
C ILE A 44 -0.49 17.63 -21.81
N LEU A 45 -0.32 17.08 -20.60
CA LEU A 45 0.50 15.89 -20.34
C LEU A 45 -0.15 14.62 -20.87
N PHE A 46 -1.47 14.47 -20.71
CA PHE A 46 -2.22 13.36 -21.29
C PHE A 46 -2.20 13.46 -22.82
N LEU A 47 -2.44 14.64 -23.38
CA LEU A 47 -2.28 14.90 -24.80
C LEU A 47 -0.83 14.70 -25.23
N PHE A 48 0.19 15.01 -24.43
CA PHE A 48 1.59 14.78 -24.78
C PHE A 48 1.92 13.30 -24.81
N MET A 49 1.51 12.51 -23.80
CA MET A 49 1.69 11.05 -23.82
C MET A 49 0.85 10.39 -24.93
N PHE A 50 -0.34 10.92 -25.19
CA PHE A 50 -1.22 10.47 -26.26
C PHE A 50 -0.69 10.88 -27.65
N PHE A 51 -0.15 12.08 -27.81
CA PHE A 51 0.48 12.59 -29.04
C PHE A 51 1.86 12.01 -29.26
N GLU A 52 2.60 11.62 -28.23
CA GLU A 52 3.85 10.86 -28.36
C GLU A 52 3.51 9.42 -28.75
N SER A 53 2.48 8.82 -28.15
CA SER A 53 1.94 7.52 -28.59
C SER A 53 1.39 7.59 -30.03
N ILE A 54 0.75 8.69 -30.42
CA ILE A 54 0.22 8.92 -31.78
C ILE A 54 1.32 9.34 -32.75
N SER A 55 2.30 10.16 -32.37
CA SER A 55 3.41 10.55 -33.27
C SER A 55 4.31 9.36 -33.52
N ASN A 56 4.49 8.47 -32.53
CA ASN A 56 5.13 7.17 -32.71
C ASN A 56 4.24 6.14 -33.44
N PHE A 57 2.94 6.41 -33.61
CA PHE A 57 2.01 5.63 -34.43
C PHE A 57 1.93 6.14 -35.89
N ILE A 58 2.06 7.46 -36.09
CA ILE A 58 2.04 8.12 -37.41
C ILE A 58 3.46 8.17 -38.02
N MET A 59 4.53 8.26 -37.23
CA MET A 59 5.90 8.24 -37.75
C MET A 59 6.27 6.94 -38.46
N PRO A 60 5.85 5.73 -38.04
CA PRO A 60 6.07 4.52 -38.85
C PRO A 60 5.37 4.55 -40.21
N LEU A 61 4.33 5.40 -40.38
CA LEU A 61 3.68 5.62 -41.67
C LEU A 61 4.50 6.55 -42.60
N HIS A 62 5.47 7.30 -42.06
CA HIS A 62 6.31 8.24 -42.82
C HIS A 62 7.84 8.00 -42.73
N PHE A 63 8.33 7.22 -41.76
CA PHE A 63 9.74 6.96 -41.51
C PHE A 63 10.15 5.57 -42.00
N LYS A 64 10.16 5.43 -43.32
CA LYS A 64 11.05 4.50 -44.03
C LYS A 64 12.52 4.99 -44.05
N LEU A 65 12.85 6.06 -43.29
CA LEU A 65 14.07 6.86 -43.49
C LEU A 65 15.12 6.80 -42.38
N PHE A 66 14.88 6.15 -41.25
CA PHE A 66 15.94 5.92 -40.24
C PHE A 66 15.94 4.45 -39.81
N SER A 67 16.86 3.69 -40.40
CA SER A 67 17.18 2.33 -40.00
C SER A 67 17.89 2.33 -38.65
N LEU A 68 17.11 2.39 -37.56
CA LEU A 68 17.60 1.95 -36.26
C LEU A 68 17.94 0.45 -36.33
N PRO A 69 18.98 -0.02 -35.63
CA PRO A 69 19.39 -1.42 -35.66
C PRO A 69 18.25 -2.34 -35.18
N GLN A 70 17.99 -3.38 -35.97
CA GLN A 70 16.88 -4.33 -35.83
C GLN A 70 16.82 -5.05 -34.46
N SER A 71 17.89 -4.97 -33.65
CA SER A 71 17.99 -5.55 -32.31
C SER A 71 17.30 -4.75 -31.20
N TRP A 72 16.82 -3.53 -31.46
CA TRP A 72 16.13 -2.67 -30.48
C TRP A 72 14.64 -2.48 -30.79
N ASN A 73 14.08 -3.26 -31.72
CA ASN A 73 12.64 -3.32 -31.95
C ASN A 73 11.99 -4.14 -30.84
N ILE A 74 11.94 -3.59 -29.63
CA ILE A 74 10.91 -3.96 -28.67
C ILE A 74 9.59 -3.67 -29.39
N ASP A 75 8.83 -4.73 -29.67
CA ASP A 75 7.55 -4.64 -30.37
C ASP A 75 6.70 -3.56 -29.69
N PHE A 76 6.19 -2.60 -30.47
CA PHE A 76 5.30 -1.53 -30.01
C PHE A 76 4.15 -2.11 -29.16
N LYS A 77 3.70 -3.33 -29.49
CA LYS A 77 2.72 -4.09 -28.70
C LYS A 77 3.14 -4.20 -27.22
N VAL A 78 4.40 -4.51 -26.92
CA VAL A 78 4.92 -4.65 -25.55
C VAL A 78 4.86 -3.32 -24.81
N TRP A 79 5.23 -2.20 -25.45
CA TRP A 79 5.17 -0.88 -24.81
C TRP A 79 3.73 -0.48 -24.45
N VAL A 80 2.78 -0.73 -25.35
CA VAL A 80 1.35 -0.47 -25.10
C VAL A 80 0.85 -1.34 -23.94
N LEU A 81 1.19 -2.64 -23.93
CA LEU A 81 0.81 -3.57 -22.88
C LEU A 81 1.37 -3.18 -21.51
N VAL A 82 2.66 -2.86 -21.44
CA VAL A 82 3.33 -2.43 -20.20
C VAL A 82 2.74 -1.11 -19.69
N SER A 83 2.50 -0.15 -20.58
CA SER A 83 1.94 1.16 -20.21
C SER A 83 0.52 1.03 -19.66
N PHE A 84 -0.32 0.23 -20.32
CA PHE A 84 -1.68 -0.02 -19.84
C PHE A 84 -1.69 -0.76 -18.50
N SER A 85 -0.83 -1.77 -18.36
CA SER A 85 -0.63 -2.54 -17.13
C SER A 85 -0.13 -1.65 -15.98
N PHE A 86 0.73 -0.68 -16.28
CA PHE A 86 1.24 0.30 -15.32
C PHE A 86 0.13 1.21 -14.79
N VAL A 87 -0.74 1.73 -15.67
CA VAL A 87 -1.90 2.52 -15.25
C VAL A 87 -2.84 1.69 -14.37
N ILE A 88 -3.13 0.44 -14.77
CA ILE A 88 -3.96 -0.49 -14.00
C ILE A 88 -3.34 -0.74 -12.61
N ASN A 89 -2.03 -0.98 -12.52
CA ASN A 89 -1.32 -1.18 -11.26
C ASN A 89 -1.45 0.02 -10.31
N HIS A 90 -1.29 1.23 -10.85
CA HIS A 90 -1.52 2.46 -10.08
C HIS A 90 -2.96 2.58 -9.56
N LEU A 91 -3.95 2.33 -10.41
CA LEU A 91 -5.36 2.42 -10.03
C LEU A 91 -5.70 1.42 -8.93
N PHE A 92 -5.23 0.18 -9.05
CA PHE A 92 -5.44 -0.85 -8.03
C PHE A 92 -4.76 -0.51 -6.71
N SER A 93 -3.48 -0.15 -6.77
CA SER A 93 -2.73 0.21 -5.57
C SER A 93 -3.34 1.41 -4.85
N PHE A 94 -3.77 2.43 -5.62
CA PHE A 94 -4.50 3.56 -5.08
C PHE A 94 -5.80 3.11 -4.39
N TYR A 95 -6.59 2.27 -5.05
CA TYR A 95 -7.90 1.84 -4.55
C TYR A 95 -7.78 1.05 -3.26
N ILE A 96 -6.86 0.08 -3.20
CA ILE A 96 -6.62 -0.74 -2.00
C ILE A 96 -6.30 0.16 -0.80
N HIS A 97 -5.32 1.06 -0.95
CA HIS A 97 -4.91 1.94 0.14
C HIS A 97 -5.97 2.98 0.50
N LEU A 98 -6.76 3.44 -0.48
CA LEU A 98 -7.89 4.33 -0.21
C LEU A 98 -8.97 3.64 0.62
N VAL A 99 -9.34 2.40 0.27
CA VAL A 99 -10.34 1.63 1.00
C VAL A 99 -9.84 1.37 2.43
N ALA A 100 -8.57 0.95 2.60
CA ALA A 100 -7.97 0.79 3.91
C ALA A 100 -8.03 2.09 4.74
N TYR A 101 -7.66 3.23 4.14
CA TYR A 101 -7.76 4.54 4.79
C TYR A 101 -9.19 4.88 5.21
N LYS A 102 -10.17 4.63 4.34
CA LYS A 102 -11.58 4.88 4.63
C LYS A 102 -12.10 3.97 5.74
N MET A 103 -11.68 2.71 5.81
CA MET A 103 -12.05 1.80 6.89
C MET A 103 -11.58 2.35 8.25
N VAL A 104 -10.31 2.77 8.34
CA VAL A 104 -9.78 3.40 9.56
C VAL A 104 -10.53 4.68 9.95
N LYS A 105 -10.95 5.50 8.96
CA LYS A 105 -11.71 6.74 9.23
C LYS A 105 -13.17 6.49 9.57
N ARG A 106 -13.79 5.48 8.97
CA ARG A 106 -15.18 5.10 9.21
C ARG A 106 -15.38 4.56 10.62
N ASP A 107 -14.40 3.81 11.15
CA ASP A 107 -14.41 3.37 12.54
C ASP A 107 -14.45 4.54 13.55
N LYS A 108 -14.08 5.76 13.14
CA LYS A 108 -14.20 6.98 13.98
C LYS A 108 -15.56 7.64 13.93
N ASN A 109 -16.26 7.56 12.79
CA ASN A 109 -17.50 8.27 12.52
C ASN A 109 -18.62 7.24 12.34
N LEU A 110 -19.15 6.71 13.45
CA LEU A 110 -20.31 5.81 13.52
C LEU A 110 -21.65 6.47 13.10
N GLY A 111 -21.60 7.34 12.08
CA GLY A 111 -22.76 7.91 11.41
C GLY A 111 -22.56 7.75 9.92
N PHE A 112 -23.14 6.71 9.34
CA PHE A 112 -23.27 6.57 7.89
C PHE A 112 -24.13 7.73 7.36
N LYS A 113 -23.50 8.80 6.90
CA LYS A 113 -24.10 9.56 5.80
C LYS A 113 -23.70 8.87 4.51
N ASN A 114 -24.69 8.43 3.74
CA ASN A 114 -24.49 7.92 2.39
C ASN A 114 -23.59 8.89 1.63
N LEU A 115 -22.42 8.41 1.18
CA LEU A 115 -21.54 9.22 0.33
C LEU A 115 -22.32 9.58 -0.93
N SER A 116 -22.56 10.87 -1.12
CA SER A 116 -23.22 11.40 -2.30
C SER A 116 -22.44 10.99 -3.56
N LEU A 117 -23.13 10.85 -4.69
CA LEU A 117 -22.50 10.58 -5.99
C LEU A 117 -21.38 11.62 -6.30
N THR A 118 -21.59 12.86 -5.86
CA THR A 118 -20.62 13.95 -5.93
C THR A 118 -19.36 13.70 -5.09
N ASP A 119 -19.46 13.05 -3.93
CA ASP A 119 -18.28 12.64 -3.15
C ASP A 119 -17.53 11.49 -3.83
N ARG A 120 -18.23 10.62 -4.54
CA ARG A 120 -17.62 9.54 -5.35
C ARG A 120 -16.90 10.08 -6.58
N LEU A 121 -17.44 11.11 -7.24
CA LEU A 121 -16.78 11.79 -8.36
C LEU A 121 -15.60 12.67 -7.89
N LYS A 122 -15.75 13.39 -6.77
CA LYS A 122 -14.63 14.08 -6.13
C LYS A 122 -13.52 13.10 -5.73
N LEU A 123 -13.86 11.89 -5.31
CA LEU A 123 -12.90 10.83 -5.01
C LEU A 123 -12.12 10.38 -6.25
N LEU A 124 -12.79 10.26 -7.40
CA LEU A 124 -12.20 9.95 -8.70
C LEU A 124 -11.28 11.09 -9.18
N CYS A 125 -11.68 12.35 -8.99
CA CYS A 125 -10.79 13.49 -9.17
C CYS A 125 -9.62 13.47 -8.16
N LEU A 126 -9.84 12.98 -6.93
CA LEU A 126 -8.83 12.80 -5.88
C LEU A 126 -7.72 11.80 -6.27
N ILE A 127 -8.04 10.84 -7.15
CA ILE A 127 -7.10 9.87 -7.78
C ILE A 127 -6.10 10.61 -8.67
N LEU A 128 -6.56 11.67 -9.35
CA LEU A 128 -5.82 12.47 -10.33
C LEU A 128 -5.25 13.77 -9.72
N ASP A 129 -5.37 13.96 -8.39
CA ASP A 129 -5.35 15.29 -7.77
C ASP A 129 -3.98 15.78 -7.27
N ILE A 130 -3.93 17.10 -7.11
CA ILE A 130 -2.88 18.01 -6.59
C ILE A 130 -2.07 17.46 -5.40
N ASN A 131 -2.68 16.56 -4.62
CA ASN A 131 -2.03 15.89 -3.49
C ASN A 131 -0.87 14.97 -3.91
N LEU A 132 -0.93 14.35 -5.09
CA LEU A 132 0.15 13.47 -5.55
C LEU A 132 1.41 14.28 -5.86
N ILE A 133 1.30 15.39 -6.60
CA ILE A 133 2.43 16.27 -6.94
C ILE A 133 2.97 16.97 -5.69
N LYS A 134 2.09 17.51 -4.85
CA LYS A 134 2.51 18.11 -3.56
C LYS A 134 3.27 17.09 -2.72
N MET A 135 2.80 15.85 -2.69
CA MET A 135 3.49 14.78 -1.96
C MET A 135 4.80 14.36 -2.63
N ILE A 136 4.87 14.24 -3.97
CA ILE A 136 6.14 13.97 -4.68
C ILE A 136 7.15 15.06 -4.33
N LYS A 137 6.71 16.33 -4.24
CA LYS A 137 7.54 17.44 -3.75
C LYS A 137 7.92 17.29 -2.28
N GLU A 138 6.99 16.93 -1.39
CA GLU A 138 7.24 16.72 0.05
C GLU A 138 8.18 15.53 0.33
N LEU A 139 8.12 14.48 -0.50
CA LEU A 139 9.05 13.34 -0.45
C LEU A 139 10.41 13.65 -1.09
N GLY A 140 10.49 14.77 -1.81
CA GLY A 140 11.58 15.12 -2.72
C GLY A 140 11.34 14.52 -4.11
N ILE A 141 11.50 15.33 -5.16
CA ILE A 141 11.16 14.99 -6.54
C ILE A 141 11.75 13.64 -6.96
N ILE A 142 13.05 13.41 -6.67
CA ILE A 142 13.74 12.17 -7.05
C ILE A 142 13.09 10.95 -6.38
N LYS A 143 12.85 11.01 -5.06
CA LYS A 143 12.26 9.89 -4.32
C LYS A 143 10.80 9.66 -4.69
N GLY A 144 10.04 10.75 -4.82
CA GLY A 144 8.63 10.68 -5.22
C GLY A 144 8.45 10.09 -6.61
N THR A 145 9.28 10.50 -7.58
CA THR A 145 9.29 9.93 -8.94
C THR A 145 9.71 8.47 -8.93
N ALA A 146 10.74 8.09 -8.16
CA ALA A 146 11.16 6.70 -8.04
C ALA A 146 10.03 5.81 -7.46
N TYR A 147 9.34 6.27 -6.42
CA TYR A 147 8.21 5.53 -5.86
C TYR A 147 7.02 5.46 -6.82
N PHE A 148 6.77 6.53 -7.59
CA PHE A 148 5.75 6.51 -8.63
C PHE A 148 6.05 5.45 -9.70
N LEU A 149 7.27 5.41 -10.21
CA LEU A 149 7.62 4.49 -11.29
C LEU A 149 7.75 3.03 -10.84
N PHE A 150 8.31 2.77 -9.65
CA PHE A 150 8.70 1.42 -9.26
C PHE A 150 7.84 0.82 -8.14
N SER A 151 7.19 1.63 -7.29
CA SER A 151 6.40 1.10 -6.18
C SER A 151 5.17 1.96 -5.86
N PRO A 152 4.14 1.91 -6.73
CA PRO A 152 2.83 2.48 -6.45
C PRO A 152 2.29 2.12 -5.06
N ASP A 153 2.49 0.89 -4.61
CA ASP A 153 2.06 0.43 -3.28
C ASP A 153 2.71 1.19 -2.16
N TYR A 154 4.04 1.29 -2.20
CA TYR A 154 4.76 2.05 -1.21
C TYR A 154 4.38 3.54 -1.25
N LEU A 155 4.22 4.10 -2.45
CA LEU A 155 3.80 5.49 -2.65
C LEU A 155 2.46 5.79 -1.97
N TYR A 156 1.43 5.00 -2.27
CA TYR A 156 0.09 5.22 -1.71
C TYR A 156 0.03 4.84 -0.22
N ALA A 157 0.75 3.82 0.23
CA ALA A 157 0.89 3.53 1.65
C ALA A 157 1.46 4.72 2.44
N VAL A 158 2.52 5.36 1.93
CA VAL A 158 3.10 6.57 2.53
C VAL A 158 2.11 7.73 2.50
N LEU A 159 1.43 7.94 1.38
CA LEU A 159 0.43 9.00 1.20
C LEU A 159 -0.66 8.93 2.26
N TYR A 160 -1.28 7.76 2.41
CA TYR A 160 -2.39 7.61 3.36
C TYR A 160 -1.92 7.57 4.81
N LYS A 161 -0.72 7.05 5.10
CA LYS A 161 -0.07 7.16 6.43
C LYS A 161 0.24 8.63 6.80
N ALA A 162 0.56 9.48 5.82
CA ALA A 162 0.73 10.92 6.03
C ALA A 162 -0.62 11.62 6.26
N LYS A 163 -1.66 11.29 5.47
CA LYS A 163 -3.03 11.80 5.69
C LYS A 163 -3.60 11.43 7.05
N LEU A 164 -3.33 10.23 7.56
CA LEU A 164 -3.71 9.83 8.92
C LEU A 164 -2.98 10.68 9.97
N LYS A 165 -1.66 10.85 9.81
CA LYS A 165 -0.84 11.70 10.69
C LYS A 165 -1.35 13.15 10.75
N ASN A 166 -1.65 13.75 9.61
CA ASN A 166 -2.10 15.15 9.53
C ASN A 166 -3.56 15.32 9.96
N GLY A 167 -4.35 14.25 9.91
CA GLY A 167 -5.74 14.26 10.36
C GLY A 167 -5.93 14.18 11.88
N VAL A 168 -4.85 14.00 12.64
CA VAL A 168 -4.84 14.17 14.10
C VAL A 168 -4.43 15.62 14.35
N GLY A 169 -5.41 16.46 14.72
CA GLY A 169 -5.17 17.88 14.98
C GLY A 169 -4.10 18.06 16.06
N VAL A 170 -3.26 19.08 15.91
CA VAL A 170 -2.29 19.47 16.93
C VAL A 170 -3.01 20.33 17.95
N THR A 171 -3.04 19.88 19.20
CA THR A 171 -3.65 20.61 20.30
C THR A 171 -2.66 21.66 20.78
N TYR A 172 -2.85 22.92 20.37
CA TYR A 172 -1.89 24.00 20.64
C TYR A 172 -1.78 24.35 22.14
N ASN A 173 -2.81 24.07 22.94
CA ASN A 173 -2.87 24.44 24.36
C ASN A 173 -2.30 23.38 25.33
N TRP A 174 -1.53 22.40 24.86
CA TRP A 174 -0.99 21.35 25.73
C TRP A 174 0.30 21.77 26.45
N THR A 175 0.32 21.70 27.79
CA THR A 175 1.46 22.05 28.65
C THR A 175 2.44 20.88 28.91
N GLY A 176 2.21 19.72 28.29
CA GLY A 176 3.04 18.53 28.48
C GLY A 176 4.10 18.27 27.42
N PHE A 177 4.60 17.03 27.39
CA PHE A 177 5.68 16.56 26.52
C PHE A 177 5.34 16.68 25.02
N ARG A 178 6.25 17.29 24.24
CA ARG A 178 6.08 17.47 22.79
C ARG A 178 7.22 16.92 21.96
N ASP A 179 6.89 16.39 20.78
CA ASP A 179 7.87 16.00 19.78
C ASP A 179 8.37 17.20 18.93
N LYS A 180 9.30 16.94 18.00
CA LYS A 180 9.80 17.94 17.04
C LYS A 180 8.70 18.61 16.20
N ASN A 181 7.53 17.98 16.06
CA ASN A 181 6.38 18.50 15.31
C ASN A 181 5.31 19.11 16.23
N LYS A 182 5.67 19.44 17.47
CA LYS A 182 4.79 20.02 18.51
C LYS A 182 3.62 19.13 18.94
N ARG A 183 3.70 17.81 18.68
CA ARG A 183 2.64 16.85 18.99
C ARG A 183 2.78 16.31 20.40
N GLY A 184 1.65 16.21 21.09
CA GLY A 184 1.55 15.58 22.40
C GLY A 184 1.68 14.06 22.33
N VAL A 185 1.90 13.41 23.48
CA VAL A 185 2.06 11.95 23.51
C VAL A 185 0.76 11.22 23.16
N MET A 186 -0.39 11.72 23.62
CA MET A 186 -1.71 11.17 23.27
C MET A 186 -2.01 11.24 21.77
N GLU A 187 -1.63 12.34 21.11
CA GLU A 187 -1.77 12.48 19.65
C GLU A 187 -0.89 11.47 18.93
N TRP A 188 0.32 11.23 19.44
CA TRP A 188 1.22 10.24 18.88
C TRP A 188 0.65 8.82 19.01
N ASP A 189 0.12 8.46 20.18
CA ASP A 189 -0.49 7.14 20.41
C ASP A 189 -1.71 6.92 19.50
N LYS A 190 -2.54 7.95 19.30
CA LYS A 190 -3.63 7.92 18.30
C LYS A 190 -3.12 7.67 16.88
N ILE A 191 -2.06 8.34 16.46
CA ILE A 191 -1.43 8.13 15.14
C ILE A 191 -0.91 6.70 15.00
N LYS A 192 -0.33 6.11 16.07
CA LYS A 192 0.14 4.72 16.04
C LYS A 192 -1.01 3.74 15.81
N ILE A 193 -2.10 3.90 16.57
CA ILE A 193 -3.29 3.04 16.48
C ILE A 193 -3.89 3.11 15.07
N GLU A 194 -4.07 4.32 14.53
CA GLU A 194 -4.61 4.50 13.18
C GLU A 194 -3.72 3.88 12.09
N ARG A 195 -2.40 4.02 12.24
CA ARG A 195 -1.44 3.41 11.31
C ARG A 195 -1.42 1.90 11.39
N LYS A 196 -1.57 1.33 12.58
CA LYS A 196 -1.70 -0.12 12.78
C LYS A 196 -2.87 -0.67 11.97
N PHE A 197 -4.07 -0.15 12.19
CA PHE A 197 -5.27 -0.63 11.48
C PHE A 197 -5.17 -0.40 9.97
N PHE A 198 -4.58 0.72 9.55
CA PHE A 198 -4.34 0.97 8.13
C PHE A 198 -3.46 -0.10 7.49
N VAL A 199 -2.37 -0.49 8.16
CA VAL A 199 -1.46 -1.53 7.67
C VAL A 199 -2.17 -2.88 7.63
N GLU A 200 -2.90 -3.24 8.69
CA GLU A 200 -3.66 -4.50 8.75
C GLU A 200 -4.71 -4.58 7.64
N TYR A 201 -5.52 -3.53 7.46
CA TYR A 201 -6.54 -3.49 6.41
C TYR A 201 -5.93 -3.50 5.01
N SER A 202 -4.86 -2.73 4.75
CA SER A 202 -4.21 -2.73 3.44
C SER A 202 -3.71 -4.13 3.07
N ASN A 203 -3.10 -4.82 4.04
CA ASN A 203 -2.58 -6.17 3.84
C ASN A 203 -3.69 -7.20 3.56
N TRP A 204 -4.80 -7.15 4.31
CA TRP A 204 -5.95 -8.01 4.06
C TRP A 204 -6.57 -7.77 2.69
N LEU A 205 -6.69 -6.50 2.28
CA LEU A 205 -7.21 -6.13 0.96
C LEU A 205 -6.29 -6.65 -0.16
N ASN A 206 -4.97 -6.59 0.03
CA ASN A 206 -4.01 -7.18 -0.91
C ASN A 206 -4.22 -8.71 -1.07
N VAL A 207 -4.38 -9.44 0.04
CA VAL A 207 -4.64 -10.89 0.01
C VAL A 207 -5.96 -11.20 -0.71
N CYS A 208 -7.05 -10.52 -0.32
CA CYS A 208 -8.36 -10.71 -0.95
C CYS A 208 -8.30 -10.41 -2.46
N PHE A 209 -7.56 -9.38 -2.83
CA PHE A 209 -7.35 -8.99 -4.22
C PHE A 209 -6.60 -10.07 -5.01
N VAL A 210 -5.47 -10.58 -4.49
CA VAL A 210 -4.70 -11.62 -5.17
C VAL A 210 -5.51 -12.92 -5.31
N ILE A 211 -6.32 -13.29 -4.31
CA ILE A 211 -7.25 -14.43 -4.43
C ILE A 211 -8.26 -14.18 -5.56
N ALA A 212 -8.89 -13.00 -5.60
CA ALA A 212 -9.87 -12.65 -6.64
C ALA A 212 -9.23 -12.65 -8.04
N VAL A 213 -8.04 -12.08 -8.18
CA VAL A 213 -7.25 -12.08 -9.44
C VAL A 213 -6.86 -13.49 -9.85
N THR A 214 -6.49 -14.35 -8.89
CA THR A 214 -6.17 -15.76 -9.15
C THR A 214 -7.37 -16.49 -9.72
N ILE A 215 -8.53 -16.41 -9.05
CA ILE A 215 -9.78 -17.04 -9.51
C ILE A 215 -10.16 -16.51 -10.90
N PHE A 216 -10.04 -15.19 -11.09
CA PHE A 216 -10.33 -14.56 -12.37
C PHE A 216 -9.43 -15.09 -13.48
N ILE A 217 -8.10 -15.06 -13.31
CA ILE A 217 -7.12 -15.50 -14.32
C ILE A 217 -7.31 -16.97 -14.66
N VAL A 218 -7.43 -17.85 -13.64
CA VAL A 218 -7.67 -19.28 -13.87
C VAL A 218 -8.98 -19.50 -14.63
N GLY A 219 -10.03 -18.75 -14.31
CA GLY A 219 -11.33 -18.85 -14.97
C GLY A 219 -11.34 -18.36 -16.43
N ILE A 220 -10.57 -17.32 -16.75
CA ILE A 220 -10.47 -16.79 -18.12
C ILE A 220 -9.30 -17.36 -18.92
N TRP A 221 -8.54 -18.29 -18.36
CA TRP A 221 -7.29 -18.77 -18.94
C TRP A 221 -7.43 -19.33 -20.36
N ARG A 222 -8.57 -19.96 -20.66
CA ARG A 222 -8.86 -20.52 -21.99
C ARG A 222 -8.97 -19.47 -23.09
N PHE A 223 -9.14 -18.20 -22.73
CA PHE A 223 -9.22 -17.09 -23.67
C PHE A 223 -7.81 -16.57 -23.96
N ASN A 224 -7.12 -17.18 -24.93
CA ASN A 224 -5.85 -16.66 -25.43
C ASN A 224 -6.06 -15.30 -26.10
N GLY A 225 -5.27 -14.30 -25.72
CA GLY A 225 -5.31 -12.98 -26.37
C GLY A 225 -4.71 -11.84 -25.56
N PHE A 226 -4.96 -10.63 -26.04
CA PHE A 226 -4.43 -9.36 -25.52
C PHE A 226 -4.68 -9.14 -24.01
N LEU A 227 -5.79 -9.66 -23.47
CA LEU A 227 -6.11 -9.53 -22.04
C LEU A 227 -5.14 -10.32 -21.15
N VAL A 228 -4.75 -11.53 -21.58
CA VAL A 228 -3.80 -12.41 -20.87
C VAL A 228 -2.42 -11.73 -20.81
N ASP A 229 -2.00 -11.12 -21.92
CA ASP A 229 -0.76 -10.35 -22.00
C ASP A 229 -0.77 -9.16 -21.00
N ILE A 230 -1.87 -8.40 -20.94
CA ILE A 230 -2.02 -7.30 -19.95
C ILE A 230 -1.91 -7.83 -18.52
N LEU A 231 -2.59 -8.93 -18.21
CA LEU A 231 -2.60 -9.48 -16.85
C LEU A 231 -1.21 -9.97 -16.43
N TYR A 232 -0.44 -10.54 -17.36
CA TYR A 232 0.95 -10.92 -17.11
C TYR A 232 1.82 -9.70 -16.74
N TYR A 233 1.82 -8.65 -17.56
CA TYR A 233 2.61 -7.44 -17.26
C TYR A 233 2.11 -6.71 -16.01
N PHE A 234 0.80 -6.72 -15.76
CA PHE A 234 0.21 -6.20 -14.54
C PHE A 234 0.76 -6.94 -13.31
N LEU A 235 0.78 -8.28 -13.32
CA LEU A 235 1.31 -9.08 -12.22
C LEU A 235 2.81 -8.86 -12.00
N LEU A 236 3.60 -8.67 -13.05
CA LEU A 236 5.03 -8.34 -12.93
C LEU A 236 5.26 -6.98 -12.25
N LEU A 237 4.56 -5.94 -12.72
CA LEU A 237 4.64 -4.61 -12.13
C LEU A 237 4.12 -4.59 -10.68
N ARG A 238 3.08 -5.39 -10.41
CA ARG A 238 2.53 -5.60 -9.08
C ARG A 238 3.53 -6.29 -8.16
N LEU A 239 4.19 -7.37 -8.62
CA LEU A 239 5.24 -8.07 -7.88
C LEU A 239 6.40 -7.12 -7.53
N LEU A 240 6.87 -6.34 -8.50
CA LEU A 240 7.93 -5.35 -8.28
C LEU A 240 7.51 -4.32 -7.21
N SER A 241 6.33 -3.72 -7.38
CA SER A 241 5.79 -2.71 -6.48
C SER A 241 5.67 -3.22 -5.05
N ARG A 242 5.04 -4.39 -4.89
CA ARG A 242 4.80 -5.02 -3.60
C ARG A 242 6.09 -5.56 -2.97
N GLY A 243 6.98 -6.13 -3.77
CA GLY A 243 8.31 -6.57 -3.32
C GLY A 243 9.12 -5.43 -2.72
N ILE A 244 9.16 -4.26 -3.37
CA ILE A 244 9.81 -3.06 -2.83
C ILE A 244 9.17 -2.62 -1.52
N GLU A 245 7.83 -2.63 -1.43
CA GLU A 245 7.13 -2.29 -0.18
C GLU A 245 7.52 -3.22 0.98
N ILE A 246 7.57 -4.54 0.74
CA ILE A 246 7.94 -5.57 1.72
C ILE A 246 9.39 -5.39 2.18
N VAL A 247 10.33 -5.24 1.24
CA VAL A 247 11.75 -5.05 1.55
C VAL A 247 11.96 -3.75 2.32
N TYR A 248 11.28 -2.68 1.95
CA TYR A 248 11.36 -1.42 2.68
C TYR A 248 10.76 -1.52 4.07
N ALA A 249 9.62 -2.22 4.21
CA ALA A 249 9.04 -2.52 5.52
C ALA A 249 10.04 -3.29 6.39
N TYR A 250 10.70 -4.32 5.83
CA TYR A 250 11.77 -5.06 6.52
C TYR A 250 12.91 -4.16 6.98
N TYR A 251 13.46 -3.34 6.09
CA TYR A 251 14.53 -2.41 6.42
C TYR A 251 14.13 -1.49 7.57
N LYS A 252 12.92 -0.94 7.52
CA LYS A 252 12.42 -0.04 8.57
C LYS A 252 12.20 -0.76 9.90
N ASP A 253 11.75 -2.00 9.86
CA ASP A 253 11.33 -2.73 11.05
C ASP A 253 12.48 -3.44 11.78
N VAL A 254 13.42 -4.02 11.01
CA VAL A 254 14.51 -4.86 11.52
C VAL A 254 15.83 -4.12 11.56
N VAL A 255 16.16 -3.35 10.51
CA VAL A 255 17.48 -2.70 10.40
C VAL A 255 17.49 -1.33 11.06
N ARG A 256 16.43 -0.54 10.86
CA ARG A 256 16.39 0.85 11.31
C ARG A 256 15.74 0.99 12.69
N VAL A 257 16.46 1.60 13.62
CA VAL A 257 15.91 1.96 14.95
C VAL A 257 15.40 3.41 14.91
N ASP A 258 14.16 3.61 14.45
CA ASP A 258 13.52 4.92 14.51
C ASP A 258 13.08 5.25 15.95
N SER A 259 13.63 6.29 16.57
CA SER A 259 13.20 6.72 17.91
C SER A 259 12.51 8.07 17.90
N ILE A 260 11.64 8.29 18.89
CA ILE A 260 10.93 9.56 19.06
C ILE A 260 11.20 10.07 20.46
N ILE A 261 11.70 11.30 20.50
CA ILE A 261 12.02 12.00 21.72
C ILE A 261 10.96 13.07 21.93
N PHE A 262 10.27 12.99 23.06
CA PHE A 262 9.40 14.05 23.53
C PHE A 262 10.16 14.87 24.57
N LYS A 263 10.04 16.19 24.50
CA LYS A 263 10.70 17.14 25.39
C LYS A 263 9.66 17.96 26.12
N LYS A 264 9.90 18.23 27.40
CA LYS A 264 9.13 19.17 28.22
C LYS A 264 10.11 20.06 28.98
N TYR A 265 9.86 21.35 28.97
CA TYR A 265 10.64 22.32 29.74
C TYR A 265 9.85 22.70 30.99
N THR A 266 10.34 22.34 32.17
CA THR A 266 9.74 22.68 33.46
C THR A 266 10.75 23.47 34.28
N LYS A 267 10.49 24.74 34.60
CA LYS A 267 11.31 25.57 35.51
C LYS A 267 12.83 25.38 35.34
N ASN A 268 13.34 25.55 34.10
CA ASN A 268 14.75 25.37 33.70
C ASN A 268 15.32 23.93 33.69
N LYS A 269 14.50 22.89 33.91
CA LYS A 269 14.88 21.49 33.67
C LYS A 269 14.24 20.97 32.38
N LEU A 270 15.06 20.34 31.54
CA LEU A 270 14.61 19.63 30.35
C LEU A 270 14.30 18.18 30.72
N GLU A 271 13.01 17.85 30.78
CA GLU A 271 12.55 16.47 30.90
C GLU A 271 12.41 15.87 29.50
N THR A 272 12.86 14.64 29.32
CA THR A 272 12.72 13.94 28.04
C THR A 272 12.10 12.56 28.23
N ILE A 273 11.11 12.24 27.40
CA ILE A 273 10.58 10.89 27.27
C ILE A 273 11.11 10.32 25.96
N TYR A 274 11.88 9.24 26.07
CA TYR A 274 12.38 8.49 24.93
C TYR A 274 11.44 7.33 24.64
N ILE A 275 10.83 7.31 23.45
CA ILE A 275 10.08 6.16 22.95
C ILE A 275 10.96 5.45 21.91
N ASN A 276 11.37 4.24 22.26
CA ASN A 276 12.16 3.37 21.38
C ASN A 276 11.33 2.89 20.17
N SER A 277 11.99 2.51 19.08
CA SER A 277 11.40 2.12 17.78
C SER A 277 10.31 1.06 17.88
N TRP A 278 10.56 0.01 18.64
CA TRP A 278 9.60 -1.07 18.75
C TRP A 278 8.35 -0.68 19.55
N LYS A 279 8.47 0.27 20.49
CA LYS A 279 7.36 0.96 21.20
C LYS A 279 6.73 2.10 20.37
N SER A 280 7.30 2.43 19.20
CA SER A 280 6.80 3.47 18.30
C SER A 280 5.66 2.99 17.39
N SER A 281 5.42 1.67 17.34
CA SER A 281 4.33 1.04 16.60
C SER A 281 3.37 0.31 17.55
N ALA A 282 2.07 0.42 17.33
CA ALA A 282 1.04 -0.30 18.10
C ALA A 282 0.84 -1.76 17.64
N ILE A 283 1.51 -2.18 16.56
CA ILE A 283 1.40 -3.55 16.02
C ILE A 283 2.20 -4.49 16.94
N ARG A 284 1.51 -5.38 17.65
CA ARG A 284 2.10 -6.39 18.55
C ARG A 284 2.74 -7.55 17.79
N LYS A 285 3.56 -8.36 18.46
CA LYS A 285 4.23 -9.51 17.83
C LYS A 285 3.29 -10.44 17.06
N PRO A 286 2.14 -10.90 17.61
CA PRO A 286 1.27 -11.84 16.89
C PRO A 286 0.69 -11.21 15.61
N ALA A 287 0.36 -9.92 15.66
CA ALA A 287 -0.13 -9.19 14.49
C ALA A 287 0.96 -9.01 13.41
N ARG A 288 2.23 -8.83 13.79
CA ARG A 288 3.35 -8.76 12.83
C ARG A 288 3.60 -10.11 12.16
N ILE A 289 3.56 -11.20 12.93
CA ILE A 289 3.68 -12.57 12.40
C ILE A 289 2.52 -12.85 11.43
N SER A 290 1.29 -12.54 11.84
CA SER A 290 0.11 -12.65 10.97
C SER A 290 0.26 -11.83 9.68
N LEU A 291 0.77 -10.59 9.75
CA LEU A 291 1.04 -9.76 8.58
C LEU A 291 2.05 -10.43 7.63
N ALA A 292 3.12 -11.01 8.17
CA ALA A 292 4.13 -11.72 7.40
C ALA A 292 3.56 -13.00 6.74
N CYS A 293 2.78 -13.80 7.47
CA CYS A 293 2.11 -15.00 6.93
C CYS A 293 1.13 -14.66 5.80
N HIS A 294 0.32 -13.62 5.97
CA HIS A 294 -0.58 -13.14 4.91
C HIS A 294 0.18 -12.69 3.67
N THR A 295 1.29 -11.95 3.87
CA THR A 295 2.15 -11.51 2.77
C THR A 295 2.84 -12.69 2.09
N LEU A 296 3.25 -13.71 2.84
CA LEU A 296 3.81 -14.94 2.29
C LEU A 296 2.79 -15.65 1.40
N PHE A 297 1.55 -15.80 1.87
CA PHE A 297 0.47 -16.38 1.09
C PHE A 297 0.16 -15.57 -0.18
N GLU A 298 0.13 -14.24 -0.09
CA GLU A 298 0.00 -13.33 -1.24
C GLU A 298 1.10 -13.57 -2.27
N MET A 299 2.36 -13.67 -1.83
CA MET A 299 3.51 -13.92 -2.71
C MET A 299 3.44 -15.31 -3.35
N VAL A 300 3.07 -16.36 -2.61
CA VAL A 300 2.89 -17.72 -3.17
C VAL A 300 1.90 -17.69 -4.33
N LEU A 301 0.72 -17.09 -4.14
CA LEU A 301 -0.28 -17.02 -5.21
C LEU A 301 0.20 -16.18 -6.41
N THR A 302 0.87 -15.05 -6.15
CA THR A 302 1.40 -14.17 -7.21
C THR A 302 2.47 -14.89 -8.05
N PHE A 303 3.42 -15.57 -7.41
CA PHE A 303 4.45 -16.34 -8.11
C PHE A 303 3.87 -17.56 -8.84
N THR A 304 2.91 -18.24 -8.24
CA THR A 304 2.16 -19.33 -8.90
C THR A 304 1.59 -18.88 -10.23
N LEU A 305 0.89 -17.73 -10.25
CA LEU A 305 0.34 -17.16 -11.47
C LEU A 305 1.45 -16.80 -12.46
N LEU A 306 2.54 -16.17 -12.02
CA LEU A 306 3.63 -15.79 -12.91
C LEU A 306 4.33 -17.00 -13.55
N TYR A 307 4.59 -18.07 -12.79
CA TYR A 307 5.11 -19.33 -13.38
C TYR A 307 4.13 -19.93 -14.37
N TYR A 308 2.84 -19.90 -14.05
CA TYR A 308 1.79 -20.37 -14.94
C TYR A 308 1.75 -19.58 -16.27
N PHE A 309 1.87 -18.25 -16.23
CA PHE A 309 1.99 -17.43 -17.43
C PHE A 309 3.29 -17.73 -18.21
N VAL A 310 4.44 -17.80 -17.53
CA VAL A 310 5.73 -18.05 -18.19
C VAL A 310 5.75 -19.40 -18.89
N ALA A 311 5.23 -20.46 -18.24
CA ALA A 311 5.12 -21.78 -18.84
C ALA A 311 4.25 -21.76 -20.11
N SER A 312 3.19 -20.95 -20.09
CA SER A 312 2.21 -20.93 -21.17
C SER A 312 2.57 -20.02 -22.36
N ILE A 313 3.38 -19.00 -22.12
CA ILE A 313 3.93 -18.14 -23.17
C ILE A 313 5.11 -18.83 -23.86
N SER A 314 5.72 -19.84 -23.22
CA SER A 314 6.87 -20.53 -23.78
C SER A 314 6.51 -21.34 -25.03
N PRO A 315 7.23 -21.15 -26.16
CA PRO A 315 6.87 -21.73 -27.45
C PRO A 315 7.23 -23.22 -27.62
N THR A 316 7.92 -23.84 -26.66
CA THR A 316 8.59 -25.13 -26.86
C THR A 316 7.74 -26.36 -26.58
N GLU A 317 6.65 -26.25 -25.81
CA GLU A 317 5.70 -27.34 -25.63
C GLU A 317 4.29 -26.76 -25.57
N SER A 318 3.46 -27.08 -26.56
CA SER A 318 2.01 -26.87 -26.47
C SER A 318 1.49 -27.78 -25.36
N LEU A 319 1.58 -27.35 -24.09
CA LEU A 319 1.14 -28.14 -22.93
C LEU A 319 -0.32 -28.57 -23.14
N PRO A 320 -0.58 -29.84 -23.49
CA PRO A 320 -1.92 -30.36 -23.64
C PRO A 320 -2.24 -31.01 -22.30
N VAL A 321 -2.39 -30.19 -21.27
CA VAL A 321 -2.68 -30.65 -19.91
C VAL A 321 -3.77 -29.78 -19.35
N ASP A 322 -4.75 -30.38 -18.69
CA ASP A 322 -5.84 -29.69 -18.03
C ASP A 322 -5.31 -28.47 -17.27
N SER A 323 -5.70 -27.27 -17.72
CA SER A 323 -5.21 -25.96 -17.24
C SER A 323 -5.19 -25.82 -15.71
N LEU A 324 -6.08 -26.54 -15.02
CA LEU A 324 -6.17 -26.57 -13.57
C LEU A 324 -5.13 -27.46 -12.89
N SER A 325 -4.81 -28.64 -13.46
CA SER A 325 -3.77 -29.54 -12.92
C SER A 325 -2.43 -28.83 -12.94
N LEU A 326 -2.11 -28.20 -14.07
CA LEU A 326 -0.88 -27.45 -14.25
C LEU A 326 -0.78 -26.25 -13.29
N TYR A 327 -1.89 -25.55 -13.02
CA TYR A 327 -1.90 -24.49 -12.01
C TYR A 327 -1.55 -25.03 -10.61
N TRP A 328 -2.11 -26.18 -10.22
CA TRP A 328 -1.82 -26.79 -8.92
C TRP A 328 -0.35 -27.21 -8.77
N GLU A 329 0.26 -27.71 -9.84
CA GLU A 329 1.70 -28.00 -9.86
C GLU A 329 2.53 -26.75 -9.58
N PHE A 330 2.21 -25.61 -10.24
CA PHE A 330 2.90 -24.35 -9.95
C PHE A 330 2.59 -23.79 -8.56
N PHE A 331 1.40 -24.06 -8.02
CA PHE A 331 1.06 -23.67 -6.65
C PHE A 331 1.95 -24.40 -5.65
N VAL A 332 2.06 -25.73 -5.78
CA VAL A 332 2.91 -26.55 -4.92
C VAL A 332 4.38 -26.16 -5.09
N TYR A 333 4.83 -25.92 -6.32
CA TYR A 333 6.19 -25.43 -6.60
C TYR A 333 6.48 -24.06 -5.97
N SER A 334 5.56 -23.10 -6.10
CA SER A 334 5.73 -21.79 -5.47
C SER A 334 5.72 -21.89 -3.94
N LEU A 335 4.84 -22.73 -3.39
CA LEU A 335 4.76 -23.01 -1.97
C LEU A 335 6.07 -23.61 -1.44
N SER A 336 6.65 -24.58 -2.15
CA SER A 336 7.88 -25.24 -1.74
C SER A 336 9.07 -24.28 -1.71
N ILE A 337 9.19 -23.39 -2.69
CA ILE A 337 10.25 -22.37 -2.72
C ILE A 337 10.08 -21.39 -1.57
N ASN A 338 8.87 -20.87 -1.34
CA ASN A 338 8.65 -19.86 -0.32
C ASN A 338 8.79 -20.39 1.11
N ILE A 339 8.41 -21.65 1.37
CA ILE A 339 8.46 -22.24 2.72
C ILE A 339 9.82 -22.88 3.01
N PHE A 340 10.32 -23.71 2.10
CA PHE A 340 11.50 -24.53 2.35
C PHE A 340 12.76 -23.96 1.73
N ASN A 341 12.63 -22.95 0.86
CA ASN A 341 13.75 -22.36 0.13
C ASN A 341 14.58 -23.40 -0.66
N PHE A 342 13.96 -24.54 -1.01
CA PHE A 342 14.56 -25.55 -1.85
C PHE A 342 14.29 -25.24 -3.32
N SER A 343 15.33 -25.33 -4.14
CA SER A 343 15.21 -25.31 -5.58
C SER A 343 15.84 -26.59 -6.13
N PHE A 344 15.12 -27.26 -7.01
CA PHE A 344 15.66 -28.35 -7.80
C PHE A 344 15.73 -27.85 -9.24
N THR A 345 16.90 -28.00 -9.88
CA THR A 345 17.19 -27.88 -11.33
C THR A 345 17.63 -26.53 -11.93
N SER A 346 18.33 -26.67 -13.07
CA SER A 346 18.68 -25.66 -14.06
C SER A 346 17.44 -25.33 -14.90
N TYR A 347 16.90 -24.12 -14.76
CA TYR A 347 15.73 -23.70 -15.54
C TYR A 347 16.14 -23.24 -16.95
N PRO A 348 15.47 -23.72 -18.01
CA PRO A 348 15.81 -23.38 -19.39
C PRO A 348 15.49 -21.92 -19.76
N TYR A 349 14.67 -21.22 -18.97
CA TYR A 349 14.24 -19.84 -19.25
C TYR A 349 14.83 -18.83 -18.27
N THR A 350 15.45 -17.78 -18.81
CA THR A 350 16.00 -16.66 -18.02
C THR A 350 14.93 -16.01 -17.15
N MET A 351 13.71 -15.80 -17.66
CA MET A 351 12.62 -15.19 -16.89
C MET A 351 12.23 -16.04 -15.67
N TRP A 352 12.20 -17.35 -15.84
CA TRP A 352 11.94 -18.28 -14.74
C TRP A 352 13.01 -18.17 -13.65
N SER A 353 14.29 -18.15 -14.05
CA SER A 353 15.42 -17.98 -13.13
C SER A 353 15.34 -16.66 -12.37
N ILE A 354 14.94 -15.56 -13.04
CA ILE A 354 14.72 -14.26 -12.38
C ILE A 354 13.59 -14.35 -11.36
N LEU A 355 12.42 -14.89 -11.75
CA LEU A 355 11.29 -15.07 -10.84
C LEU A 355 11.67 -15.91 -9.62
N HIS A 356 12.42 -16.99 -9.85
CA HIS A 356 12.92 -17.87 -8.79
C HIS A 356 13.80 -17.13 -7.79
N VAL A 357 14.81 -16.39 -8.27
CA VAL A 357 15.71 -15.61 -7.39
C VAL A 357 14.94 -14.55 -6.61
N VAL A 358 14.01 -13.84 -7.26
CA VAL A 358 13.18 -12.83 -6.59
C VAL A 358 12.28 -13.47 -5.54
N GLN A 359 11.71 -14.64 -5.82
CA GLN A 359 10.88 -15.38 -4.87
C GLN A 359 11.68 -15.83 -3.65
N VAL A 360 12.84 -16.45 -3.86
CA VAL A 360 13.76 -16.86 -2.79
C VAL A 360 14.14 -15.65 -1.93
N PHE A 361 14.51 -14.53 -2.55
CA PHE A 361 14.89 -13.31 -1.85
C PHE A 361 13.75 -12.76 -0.99
N ILE A 362 12.53 -12.64 -1.54
CA ILE A 362 11.36 -12.16 -0.79
C ILE A 362 10.99 -13.16 0.33
N GLY A 363 11.05 -14.46 0.07
CA GLY A 363 10.82 -15.52 1.05
C GLY A 363 11.75 -15.39 2.25
N VAL A 364 13.06 -15.24 2.01
CA VAL A 364 14.05 -15.01 3.07
C VAL A 364 13.73 -13.73 3.86
N VAL A 365 13.40 -12.62 3.19
CA VAL A 365 13.02 -11.37 3.87
C VAL A 365 11.81 -11.57 4.80
N LEU A 366 10.79 -12.32 4.38
CA LEU A 366 9.59 -12.61 5.17
C LEU A 366 9.87 -13.55 6.36
N ILE A 367 10.73 -14.56 6.16
CA ILE A 367 11.17 -15.47 7.23
C ILE A 367 11.98 -14.69 8.28
N VAL A 368 12.95 -13.88 7.86
CA VAL A 368 13.76 -13.06 8.78
C VAL A 368 12.89 -12.04 9.51
N LEU A 369 11.90 -11.42 8.84
CA LEU A 369 10.90 -10.56 9.49
C LEU A 369 10.19 -11.27 10.64
N SER A 370 9.80 -12.53 10.42
CA SER A 370 9.08 -13.33 11.39
C SER A 370 9.99 -13.74 12.56
N LEU A 371 11.21 -14.19 12.27
CA LEU A 371 12.20 -14.64 13.28
C LEU A 371 12.76 -13.48 14.12
N ALA A 372 13.17 -12.38 13.49
CA ALA A 372 13.74 -11.23 14.19
C ALA A 372 12.76 -10.65 15.22
N ARG A 373 11.46 -10.72 14.95
CA ARG A 373 10.42 -10.28 15.89
C ARG A 373 10.12 -11.30 16.98
N TYR A 374 10.28 -12.59 16.69
CA TYR A 374 10.18 -13.63 17.70
C TYR A 374 11.31 -13.51 18.73
N LEU A 375 12.55 -13.36 18.27
CA LEU A 375 13.76 -13.36 19.10
C LEU A 375 14.06 -12.00 19.77
N GLY A 376 13.79 -10.88 19.10
CA GLY A 376 14.44 -9.60 19.44
C GLY A 376 13.67 -8.63 20.34
N LEU A 377 12.49 -8.97 20.88
CA LEU A 377 11.67 -8.00 21.62
C LEU A 377 11.06 -8.65 22.87
N SER A 378 11.08 -8.00 24.03
CA SER A 378 10.10 -8.32 25.09
C SER A 378 8.72 -7.86 24.61
N ASP A 379 7.67 -8.68 24.77
CA ASP A 379 6.28 -8.27 24.44
C ASP A 379 5.65 -7.47 25.58
N GLU A 380 6.49 -6.83 26.40
CA GLU A 380 6.07 -6.00 27.52
C GLU A 380 5.33 -4.77 26.98
N ILE A 381 4.04 -4.75 27.28
CA ILE A 381 3.16 -3.61 27.01
C ILE A 381 3.62 -2.46 27.92
N THR A 382 3.59 -1.22 27.42
CA THR A 382 3.84 -0.09 28.32
C THR A 382 2.66 0.06 29.27
N GLU A 383 2.88 0.42 30.54
CA GLU A 383 1.79 0.64 31.52
C GLU A 383 0.65 1.50 30.93
N ARG A 384 0.99 2.50 30.12
CA ARG A 384 0.00 3.34 29.43
C ARG A 384 -0.82 2.60 28.37
N ASP A 385 -0.17 1.78 27.55
CA ASP A 385 -0.86 0.97 26.55
C ASP A 385 -1.74 -0.08 27.25
N GLU A 386 -1.27 -0.63 28.37
CA GLU A 386 -2.01 -1.58 29.21
C GLU A 386 -3.27 -0.95 29.81
N GLU A 387 -3.15 0.21 30.45
CA GLU A 387 -4.29 1.00 30.92
C GLU A 387 -5.30 1.28 29.81
N PHE A 388 -4.81 1.57 28.60
CA PHE A 388 -5.67 1.79 27.44
C PHE A 388 -6.42 0.51 27.03
N PHE A 389 -5.74 -0.64 26.99
CA PHE A 389 -6.38 -1.91 26.63
C PHE A 389 -7.40 -2.34 27.68
N ILE A 390 -7.10 -2.18 28.97
CA ILE A 390 -8.03 -2.44 30.08
C ILE A 390 -9.31 -1.62 29.90
N LYS A 391 -9.19 -0.30 29.67
CA LYS A 391 -10.36 0.58 29.43
C LYS A 391 -11.19 0.19 28.21
N VAL A 392 -10.54 -0.33 27.16
CA VAL A 392 -11.24 -0.82 25.97
C VAL A 392 -11.98 -2.12 26.26
N GLU A 393 -11.41 -3.00 27.09
CA GLU A 393 -12.00 -4.27 27.50
C GLU A 393 -13.22 -4.07 28.40
N GLU A 394 -13.08 -3.26 29.46
CA GLU A 394 -14.18 -2.85 30.36
C GLU A 394 -15.38 -2.32 29.56
N LYS A 395 -15.11 -1.45 28.59
CA LYS A 395 -16.15 -0.87 27.75
C LYS A 395 -16.81 -1.87 26.81
N LYS A 396 -16.10 -2.91 26.37
CA LYS A 396 -16.70 -3.99 25.59
C LYS A 396 -17.63 -4.82 26.45
N GLU A 397 -17.28 -5.09 27.69
CA GLU A 397 -18.15 -5.80 28.63
C GLU A 397 -19.41 -5.00 28.95
N GLU A 398 -19.27 -3.69 29.20
CA GLU A 398 -20.41 -2.78 29.38
C GLU A 398 -21.35 -2.79 28.16
N ILE A 399 -20.81 -2.77 26.93
CA ILE A 399 -21.62 -2.85 25.71
C ILE A 399 -22.30 -4.21 25.57
N LYS A 400 -21.62 -5.31 25.93
CA LYS A 400 -22.22 -6.65 25.86
C LYS A 400 -23.37 -6.79 26.84
N LEU A 401 -23.20 -6.31 28.08
CA LEU A 401 -24.24 -6.31 29.11
C LEU A 401 -25.48 -5.52 28.66
N ASN A 402 -25.29 -4.33 28.11
CA ASN A 402 -26.37 -3.48 27.58
C ASN A 402 -27.07 -4.04 26.33
N ILE A 403 -26.51 -5.08 25.68
CA ILE A 403 -27.14 -5.76 24.53
C ILE A 403 -27.87 -7.04 24.97
N SER A 404 -27.51 -7.59 26.15
CA SER A 404 -28.15 -8.79 26.71
C SER A 404 -29.36 -8.51 27.60
N GLU A 405 -29.52 -7.25 28.04
CA GLU A 405 -30.77 -6.71 28.61
C GLU A 405 -31.69 -6.21 27.49
#